data_AF-H8GIN5-F1
#
_entry.id   AF-H8GIN5-F1
#
_cell.length_a   1.000
_cell.length_b   1.000
_cell.length_c   1.000
_cell.angle_alpha   90.00
_cell.angle_beta   90.00
_cell.angle_gamma   90.00
#
_symmetry.space_group_name_H-M   'P 1'
#
loop_
_entity.id
_entity.type
_entity.pdbx_description
1 polymer ?
#
loop_
_entity_poly.entity_id
_entity_poly.type
_entity_poly.pdbx_seq_one_letter_code
_entity_poly.pdbx_strand_id
1 'polypeptide(L)'
;MKFKRVYLQAAFLAAAGLALSNDRMPGFAIAHDPGQISLTPVFATSPLPSAALGQTLIASPLLSRIEGKPRLVAAASNGLISLLDAETGAPAWQIDAPAPDGQQVELVATPVLVGEKLVIVYQCLDRGVRVSHRMAVIDLALRQLDAAFPVLEFGAEKPAADGRSTVRFNPPTAYSHAALKHAPKKDGGLGVAYASFGNAGDTQPFHGWLFEVDLDLWRRQGPERAITAALLTTPEAECPVTVESGTREMICGGGIWTPPGPQLYPSGDN
;
A
#
# COMPACT_ATOMS: atom_id res chain seq x y z
N MET A 1 -62.04 -47.60 -3.47
CA MET A 1 -61.69 -48.82 -4.24
C MET A 1 -60.42 -48.55 -5.04
N LYS A 2 -59.55 -49.55 -5.09
CA LYS A 2 -58.23 -49.62 -5.74
C LYS A 2 -58.24 -49.14 -7.20
N PHE A 3 -57.14 -48.54 -7.71
CA PHE A 3 -56.19 -49.21 -8.62
C PHE A 3 -55.03 -48.32 -9.11
N LYS A 4 -53.82 -48.90 -8.98
CA LYS A 4 -52.52 -48.66 -9.64
C LYS A 4 -52.58 -48.16 -11.09
N ARG A 5 -51.62 -47.29 -11.47
CA ARG A 5 -50.84 -47.36 -12.73
C ARG A 5 -49.54 -46.54 -12.59
N VAL A 6 -48.40 -47.21 -12.44
CA VAL A 6 -47.37 -47.43 -13.48
C VAL A 6 -46.53 -46.17 -13.75
N TYR A 7 -45.38 -46.08 -13.10
CA TYR A 7 -44.19 -45.35 -13.59
C TYR A 7 -42.99 -46.28 -13.40
N LEU A 8 -42.68 -47.04 -14.44
CA LEU A 8 -41.50 -47.89 -14.52
C LEU A 8 -40.97 -47.75 -15.95
N GLN A 9 -40.39 -46.58 -16.24
CA GLN A 9 -39.67 -46.28 -17.48
C GLN A 9 -38.84 -44.99 -17.27
N ALA A 10 -37.70 -45.11 -16.59
CA ALA A 10 -36.61 -44.11 -16.63
C ALA A 10 -35.31 -44.66 -16.02
N ALA A 11 -34.97 -45.94 -16.24
CA ALA A 11 -33.75 -46.55 -15.68
C ALA A 11 -32.71 -46.98 -16.74
N PHE A 12 -32.81 -46.51 -17.99
CA PHE A 12 -31.94 -47.03 -19.07
C PHE A 12 -31.36 -45.99 -20.05
N LEU A 13 -31.19 -44.73 -19.63
CA LEU A 13 -30.55 -43.69 -20.46
C LEU A 13 -29.53 -42.79 -19.73
N ALA A 14 -29.03 -43.21 -18.56
CA ALA A 14 -27.99 -42.48 -17.83
C ALA A 14 -26.67 -43.26 -17.62
N ALA A 15 -26.48 -44.38 -18.34
CA ALA A 15 -25.31 -45.26 -18.14
C ALA A 15 -24.40 -45.43 -19.37
N ALA A 16 -24.58 -44.66 -20.45
CA ALA A 16 -23.77 -44.82 -21.67
C ALA A 16 -23.17 -43.52 -22.24
N GLY A 17 -23.35 -42.37 -21.57
CA GLY A 17 -22.85 -41.07 -22.05
C GLY A 17 -21.61 -40.51 -21.34
N LEU A 18 -21.03 -41.23 -20.38
CA LEU A 18 -19.92 -40.74 -19.54
C LEU A 18 -18.62 -41.55 -19.67
N ALA A 19 -18.55 -42.48 -20.62
CA ALA A 19 -17.41 -43.39 -20.77
C ALA A 19 -16.46 -43.05 -21.93
N LEU A 20 -16.68 -41.97 -22.70
CA LEU A 20 -15.84 -41.64 -23.86
C LEU A 20 -15.68 -40.12 -24.03
N SER A 21 -14.78 -39.52 -23.25
CA SER A 21 -14.00 -38.31 -23.62
C SER A 21 -13.19 -37.82 -22.43
N ASN A 22 -12.25 -38.65 -21.98
CA ASN A 22 -11.10 -38.16 -21.22
C ASN A 22 -9.83 -38.70 -21.88
N ASP A 23 -9.75 -38.50 -23.20
CA ASP A 23 -8.48 -38.53 -23.90
C ASP A 23 -7.66 -37.33 -23.44
N ARG A 24 -6.77 -37.64 -22.48
CA ARG A 24 -5.45 -37.06 -22.26
C ARG A 24 -5.12 -35.88 -23.18
N MET A 25 -5.32 -34.66 -22.70
CA MET A 25 -4.50 -33.55 -23.16
C MET A 25 -3.07 -33.75 -22.63
N PRO A 26 -2.05 -33.88 -23.50
CA PRO A 26 -0.66 -33.92 -23.06
C PRO A 26 -0.24 -32.50 -22.69
N GLY A 27 0.11 -32.26 -21.43
CA GLY A 27 0.68 -30.97 -21.01
C GLY A 27 0.49 -30.60 -19.54
N PHE A 28 -0.42 -31.24 -18.82
CA PHE A 28 -0.51 -31.02 -17.38
C PHE A 28 0.49 -31.93 -16.67
N ALA A 29 1.45 -31.29 -16.00
CA ALA A 29 2.37 -31.93 -15.08
C ALA A 29 1.59 -32.92 -14.20
N ILE A 30 2.11 -34.14 -14.07
CA ILE A 30 1.63 -35.13 -13.12
C ILE A 30 1.58 -34.43 -11.77
N ALA A 31 0.38 -34.29 -11.20
CA ALA A 31 0.19 -33.76 -9.87
C ALA A 31 1.09 -34.56 -8.93
N HIS A 32 2.17 -33.94 -8.45
CA HIS A 32 2.83 -34.44 -7.27
C HIS A 32 1.79 -34.45 -6.17
N ASP A 33 1.61 -35.61 -5.54
CA ASP A 33 0.96 -35.70 -4.23
C ASP A 33 1.65 -34.63 -3.36
N PRO A 34 0.96 -33.55 -2.95
CA PRO A 34 1.61 -32.51 -2.18
C PRO A 34 1.89 -33.11 -0.81
N GLY A 35 3.04 -33.78 -0.69
CA GLY A 35 3.55 -34.29 0.57
C GLY A 35 3.37 -33.17 1.59
N GLN A 36 2.68 -33.49 2.68
CA GLN A 36 2.20 -32.52 3.65
C GLN A 36 3.35 -31.58 4.06
N ILE A 37 3.36 -30.37 3.52
CA ILE A 37 4.38 -29.38 3.84
C ILE A 37 4.05 -28.86 5.24
N SER A 38 4.80 -29.32 6.23
CA SER A 38 4.72 -28.76 7.58
C SER A 38 5.52 -27.47 7.63
N LEU A 39 4.82 -26.34 7.76
CA LEU A 39 5.46 -25.07 8.04
C LEU A 39 5.80 -25.02 9.52
N THR A 40 7.11 -24.98 9.84
CA THR A 40 7.56 -24.70 11.20
C THR A 40 7.80 -23.20 11.32
N PRO A 41 7.14 -22.50 12.26
CA PRO A 41 7.43 -21.10 12.51
C PRO A 41 8.90 -20.95 12.92
N VAL A 42 9.63 -20.09 12.20
CA VAL A 42 10.98 -19.69 12.65
C VAL A 42 10.87 -18.83 13.91
N PHE A 43 9.80 -18.03 13.99
CA PHE A 43 9.32 -17.28 15.16
C PHE A 43 7.80 -17.41 15.24
N ALA A 44 7.16 -17.32 16.41
CA ALA A 44 7.74 -17.36 17.74
C ALA A 44 7.88 -18.80 18.25
N THR A 45 8.91 -19.06 19.04
CA THR A 45 9.08 -20.33 19.77
C THR A 45 9.05 -20.05 21.27
N SER A 46 8.88 -21.08 22.11
CA SER A 46 8.92 -20.92 23.59
C SER A 46 10.11 -20.08 24.10
N PRO A 47 11.36 -20.25 23.59
CA PRO A 47 12.48 -19.38 23.98
C PRO A 47 12.51 -18.00 23.29
N LEU A 48 11.72 -17.79 22.22
CA LEU A 48 11.68 -16.56 21.43
C LEU A 48 10.22 -16.12 21.19
N PRO A 49 9.55 -15.53 22.21
CA PRO A 49 8.16 -15.12 22.10
C PRO A 49 7.98 -14.01 21.04
N SER A 50 6.83 -14.02 20.37
CA SER A 50 6.55 -13.05 19.30
C SER A 50 6.47 -11.66 19.88
N ALA A 51 7.06 -10.67 19.21
CA ALA A 51 6.66 -9.29 19.43
C ALA A 51 5.17 -9.16 19.08
N ALA A 52 4.36 -8.76 20.06
CA ALA A 52 2.97 -8.40 19.83
C ALA A 52 2.92 -6.92 19.42
N LEU A 53 2.65 -6.67 18.15
CA LEU A 53 2.34 -5.33 17.68
C LEU A 53 0.84 -5.16 17.79
N GLY A 54 0.39 -4.26 18.66
CA GLY A 54 -1.02 -4.15 19.10
C GLY A 54 -2.00 -3.66 18.04
N GLN A 55 -1.63 -3.70 16.75
CA GLN A 55 -2.36 -3.17 15.60
C GLN A 55 -2.01 -3.97 14.34
N THR A 56 -2.80 -3.80 13.28
CA THR A 56 -2.64 -4.53 12.02
C THR A 56 -1.36 -4.08 11.29
N LEU A 57 -0.61 -5.05 10.76
CA LEU A 57 0.50 -4.81 9.85
C LEU A 57 -0.01 -4.89 8.41
N ILE A 58 -0.25 -3.74 7.79
CA ILE A 58 -0.75 -3.65 6.40
C ILE A 58 0.38 -3.27 5.44
N ALA A 59 1.34 -2.49 5.94
CA ALA A 59 2.36 -1.80 5.17
C ALA A 59 3.74 -2.49 5.18
N SER A 60 3.90 -3.67 5.79
CA SER A 60 5.23 -4.23 6.11
C SER A 60 5.16 -5.77 6.23
N PRO A 61 6.26 -6.53 6.34
CA PRO A 61 7.63 -6.14 6.73
C PRO A 61 8.53 -5.67 5.57
N LEU A 62 9.55 -4.87 5.90
CA LEU A 62 10.71 -4.60 5.05
C LEU A 62 11.97 -5.18 5.69
N LEU A 63 12.88 -5.71 4.88
CA LEU A 63 14.20 -6.15 5.35
C LEU A 63 15.22 -5.02 5.15
N SER A 64 15.89 -4.63 6.23
CA SER A 64 16.99 -3.67 6.23
C SER A 64 18.26 -4.27 6.82
N ARG A 65 19.41 -3.65 6.55
CA ARG A 65 20.68 -3.93 7.22
C ARG A 65 21.12 -2.66 7.94
N ILE A 66 21.16 -2.72 9.26
CA ILE A 66 21.57 -1.60 10.12
C ILE A 66 22.74 -2.10 10.97
N GLU A 67 23.85 -1.36 10.97
CA GLU A 67 25.10 -1.77 11.65
C GLU A 67 25.57 -3.17 11.18
N GLY A 68 25.34 -3.51 9.91
CA GLY A 68 25.69 -4.80 9.31
C GLY A 68 24.78 -5.97 9.69
N LYS A 69 23.82 -5.79 10.60
CA LYS A 69 22.90 -6.84 11.06
C LYS A 69 21.56 -6.79 10.31
N PRO A 70 20.97 -7.94 9.97
CA PRO A 70 19.63 -7.96 9.37
C PRO A 70 18.59 -7.52 10.39
N ARG A 71 17.69 -6.64 9.97
CA ARG A 71 16.59 -6.10 10.77
C ARG A 71 15.31 -6.10 9.96
N LEU A 72 14.19 -6.43 10.61
CA LEU A 72 12.87 -6.28 10.02
C LEU A 72 12.29 -4.94 10.47
N VAL A 73 11.85 -4.13 9.53
CA VAL A 73 11.05 -2.94 9.80
C VAL A 73 9.58 -3.34 9.68
N ALA A 74 8.84 -3.22 10.76
CA ALA A 74 7.40 -3.45 10.81
C ALA A 74 6.70 -2.12 11.09
N ALA A 75 5.84 -1.69 10.16
CA ALA A 75 5.02 -0.49 10.30
C ALA A 75 3.58 -0.92 10.56
N ALA A 76 3.08 -0.59 11.75
CA ALA A 76 1.71 -0.85 12.15
C ALA A 76 0.77 0.27 11.69
N SER A 77 -0.50 -0.07 11.50
CA SER A 77 -1.50 0.83 10.93
C SER A 77 -1.71 2.10 11.74
N ASN A 78 -1.43 2.11 13.04
CA ASN A 78 -1.53 3.30 13.90
C ASN A 78 -0.31 4.22 13.83
N GLY A 79 0.64 3.97 12.94
CA GLY A 79 1.86 4.77 12.82
C GLY A 79 3.00 4.36 13.75
N LEU A 80 2.90 3.24 14.47
CA LEU A 80 4.04 2.68 15.20
C LEU A 80 4.98 1.95 14.24
N ILE A 81 6.21 2.44 14.11
CA ILE A 81 7.29 1.78 13.38
C ILE A 81 8.14 1.03 14.39
N SER A 82 8.32 -0.27 14.17
CA SER A 82 9.15 -1.16 14.99
C SER A 82 10.31 -1.69 14.18
N LEU A 83 11.50 -1.67 14.77
CA LEU A 83 12.66 -2.38 14.27
C LEU A 83 12.82 -3.67 15.07
N LEU A 84 12.74 -4.80 14.39
CA LEU A 84 12.86 -6.12 14.99
C LEU A 84 14.18 -6.77 14.57
N ASP A 85 14.76 -7.55 15.45
CA ASP A 85 15.85 -8.44 15.09
C ASP A 85 15.33 -9.54 14.14
N ALA A 86 15.96 -9.69 12.97
CA ALA A 86 15.47 -10.61 11.95
C ALA A 86 15.67 -12.10 12.28
N GLU A 87 16.58 -12.41 13.21
CA GLU A 87 16.91 -13.77 13.65
C GLU A 87 16.12 -14.22 14.87
N THR A 88 15.43 -13.32 15.57
CA THR A 88 14.70 -13.65 16.80
C THR A 88 13.27 -13.11 16.81
N GLY A 89 12.95 -12.13 15.97
CA GLY A 89 11.70 -11.38 16.00
C GLY A 89 11.57 -10.42 17.19
N ALA A 90 12.59 -10.31 18.05
CA ALA A 90 12.56 -9.47 19.23
C ALA A 90 12.59 -7.97 18.85
N PRO A 91 11.83 -7.10 19.55
CA PRO A 91 11.86 -5.67 19.28
C PRO A 91 13.20 -5.08 19.73
N ALA A 92 13.88 -4.39 18.82
CA ALA A 92 15.12 -3.68 19.10
C ALA A 92 14.87 -2.19 19.39
N TRP A 93 13.87 -1.59 18.74
CA TRP A 93 13.51 -0.18 18.86
C TRP A 93 12.14 0.11 18.27
N GLN A 94 11.48 1.18 18.70
CA GLN A 94 10.19 1.64 18.18
C GLN A 94 10.11 3.17 18.15
N ILE A 95 9.30 3.70 17.23
CA ILE A 95 8.95 5.12 17.14
C ILE A 95 7.55 5.30 16.58
N ASP A 96 6.87 6.36 17.00
CA ASP A 96 5.62 6.80 16.41
C ASP A 96 5.87 7.77 15.25
N ALA A 97 5.10 7.63 14.18
CA ALA A 97 5.03 8.62 13.12
C ALA A 97 4.50 9.96 13.68
N PRO A 98 5.07 11.11 13.26
CA PRO A 98 4.71 12.39 13.87
C PRO A 98 3.34 12.87 13.39
N ALA A 99 2.47 13.28 14.31
CA ALA A 99 1.16 13.87 14.02
C ALA A 99 0.94 15.17 14.79
N PRO A 100 0.07 16.08 14.31
CA PRO A 100 -0.40 17.21 15.10
C PRO A 100 -1.16 16.74 16.34
N ASP A 101 -1.17 17.59 17.37
CA ASP A 101 -1.89 17.33 18.61
C ASP A 101 -3.38 17.02 18.33
N GLY A 102 -3.87 15.94 18.94
CA GLY A 102 -5.26 15.50 18.82
C GLY A 102 -5.59 14.71 17.56
N GLN A 103 -4.66 14.56 16.61
CA GLN A 103 -4.86 13.75 15.40
C GLN A 103 -4.32 12.32 15.58
N GLN A 104 -4.96 11.36 14.92
CA GLN A 104 -4.54 9.96 14.89
C GLN A 104 -3.77 9.67 13.60
N VAL A 105 -2.73 8.84 13.66
CA VAL A 105 -2.04 8.37 12.46
C VAL A 105 -2.70 7.12 11.92
N GLU A 106 -2.84 7.07 10.60
CA GLU A 106 -3.07 5.84 9.85
C GLU A 106 -1.96 5.65 8.80
N LEU A 107 -1.14 4.61 8.97
CA LEU A 107 -0.03 4.24 8.09
C LEU A 107 -0.35 2.91 7.40
N VAL A 108 -0.81 3.00 6.17
CA VAL A 108 -1.24 1.83 5.39
C VAL A 108 -0.46 1.64 4.09
N ALA A 109 0.32 2.63 3.66
CA ALA A 109 1.26 2.50 2.55
C ALA A 109 2.55 1.83 2.99
N THR A 110 3.03 0.85 2.21
CA THR A 110 4.34 0.25 2.44
C THR A 110 5.46 1.29 2.33
N PRO A 111 6.27 1.50 3.39
CA PRO A 111 7.40 2.42 3.36
C PRO A 111 8.45 2.03 2.32
N VAL A 112 9.39 2.92 2.05
CA VAL A 112 10.55 2.62 1.21
C VAL A 112 11.87 2.90 1.94
N LEU A 113 12.84 2.01 1.73
CA LEU A 113 14.20 2.17 2.25
C LEU A 113 15.05 2.94 1.23
N VAL A 114 15.77 3.95 1.71
CA VAL A 114 16.75 4.74 0.94
C VAL A 114 18.06 4.75 1.72
N GLY A 115 18.89 3.74 1.48
CA GLY A 115 20.04 3.46 2.34
C GLY A 115 19.58 3.14 3.77
N GLU A 116 20.13 3.84 4.77
CA GLU A 116 19.73 3.72 6.18
C GLU A 116 18.55 4.64 6.57
N LYS A 117 17.83 5.18 5.57
CA LYS A 117 16.64 6.02 5.80
C LYS A 117 15.38 5.26 5.46
N LEU A 118 14.37 5.39 6.30
CA LEU A 118 13.03 4.89 6.05
C LEU A 118 12.12 6.07 5.72
N VAL A 119 11.60 6.10 4.50
CA VAL A 119 10.61 7.10 4.08
C VAL A 119 9.22 6.49 4.26
N ILE A 120 8.38 7.16 5.03
CA ILE A 120 6.99 6.76 5.29
C ILE A 120 6.03 7.78 4.70
N VAL A 121 4.89 7.32 4.19
CA VAL A 121 3.71 8.16 3.93
C VAL A 121 2.57 7.63 4.79
N TYR A 122 1.85 8.54 5.42
CA TYR A 122 0.76 8.25 6.31
C TYR A 122 -0.30 9.35 6.21
N GLN A 123 -1.47 9.09 6.76
CA GLN A 123 -2.56 10.05 6.82
C GLN A 123 -2.91 10.33 8.28
N CYS A 124 -3.34 11.55 8.55
CA CYS A 124 -3.79 11.96 9.87
C CYS A 124 -5.30 12.11 9.88
N LEU A 125 -5.93 11.62 10.94
CA LEU A 125 -7.37 11.61 11.13
C LEU A 125 -7.77 12.52 12.30
N ASP A 126 -8.81 13.34 12.11
CA ASP A 126 -9.57 13.98 13.19
C ASP A 126 -10.93 13.29 13.27
N ARG A 127 -11.22 12.67 14.42
CA ARG A 127 -12.50 11.96 14.67
C ARG A 127 -12.90 10.99 13.54
N GLY A 128 -11.93 10.28 12.97
CA GLY A 128 -12.14 9.29 11.91
C GLY A 128 -12.08 9.84 10.49
N VAL A 129 -12.05 11.17 10.32
CA VAL A 129 -11.97 11.82 9.00
C VAL A 129 -10.51 12.14 8.67
N ARG A 130 -10.04 11.75 7.49
CA ARG A 130 -8.71 12.12 7.00
C ARG A 130 -8.63 13.63 6.77
N VAL A 131 -7.70 14.29 7.45
CA VAL A 131 -7.52 15.75 7.39
C VAL A 131 -6.21 16.17 6.74
N SER A 132 -5.20 15.31 6.72
CA SER A 132 -3.95 15.55 6.00
C SER A 132 -3.25 14.25 5.59
N HIS A 133 -2.42 14.32 4.55
CA HIS A 133 -1.47 13.28 4.19
C HIS A 133 -0.06 13.82 4.38
N ARG A 134 0.83 13.00 4.92
CA ARG A 134 2.16 13.43 5.34
C ARG A 134 3.24 12.44 4.93
N MET A 135 4.44 12.94 4.73
CA MET A 135 5.65 12.16 4.54
C MET A 135 6.68 12.54 5.61
N ALA A 136 7.34 11.53 6.16
CA ALA A 136 8.43 11.71 7.12
C ALA A 136 9.58 10.77 6.79
N VAL A 137 10.78 11.14 7.26
CA VAL A 137 11.99 10.32 7.13
C VAL A 137 12.48 9.95 8.51
N ILE A 138 12.71 8.66 8.73
CA ILE A 138 13.32 8.12 9.94
C ILE A 138 14.75 7.73 9.58
N ASP A 139 15.71 8.21 10.36
CA ASP A 139 17.07 7.72 10.30
C ASP A 139 17.16 6.43 11.11
N LEU A 140 17.38 5.30 10.43
CA LEU A 140 17.38 3.98 11.07
C LEU A 140 18.66 3.70 11.85
N ALA A 141 19.76 4.37 11.52
CA ALA A 141 21.02 4.25 12.26
C ALA A 141 20.93 5.01 13.59
N LEU A 142 20.45 6.26 13.54
CA LEU A 142 20.24 7.09 14.72
C LEU A 142 18.94 6.77 15.48
N ARG A 143 18.04 6.01 14.86
CA ARG A 143 16.76 5.57 15.44
C ARG A 143 15.93 6.77 15.92
N GLN A 144 15.74 7.72 15.02
CA GLN A 144 14.99 8.94 15.28
C GLN A 144 14.41 9.53 13.99
N LEU A 145 13.47 10.47 14.10
CA LEU A 145 13.09 11.30 12.96
C LEU A 145 14.30 12.09 12.47
N ASP A 146 14.52 12.08 11.16
CA ASP A 146 15.64 12.78 10.57
C ASP A 146 15.33 14.28 10.48
N ALA A 147 15.98 15.07 11.33
CA ALA A 147 15.78 16.52 11.40
C ALA A 147 16.13 17.25 10.09
N ALA A 148 16.89 16.63 9.19
CA ALA A 148 17.16 17.19 7.87
C ALA A 148 15.93 17.11 6.93
N PHE A 149 14.88 16.38 7.32
CA PHE A 149 13.62 16.21 6.61
C PHE A 149 12.44 16.62 7.49
N PRO A 150 12.20 17.92 7.68
CA PRO A 150 10.98 18.38 8.35
C PRO A 150 9.75 17.77 7.66
N VAL A 151 8.78 17.30 8.45
CA VAL A 151 7.57 16.62 7.95
C VAL A 151 6.95 17.37 6.78
N LEU A 152 6.72 16.66 5.69
CA LEU A 152 6.09 17.18 4.48
C LEU A 152 4.59 16.88 4.54
N GLU A 153 3.76 17.89 4.30
CA GLU A 153 2.32 17.72 4.11
C GLU A 153 1.99 17.79 2.62
N PHE A 154 1.22 16.84 2.10
CA PHE A 154 0.87 16.79 0.69
C PHE A 154 -0.25 17.76 0.34
N GLY A 155 -0.03 18.52 -0.72
CA GLY A 155 -1.04 19.38 -1.34
C GLY A 155 -0.67 19.64 -2.80
N ALA A 156 -1.69 19.76 -3.64
CA ALA A 156 -1.53 20.21 -5.02
C ALA A 156 -2.85 20.73 -5.57
N GLU A 157 -2.75 21.49 -6.65
CA GLU A 157 -3.87 21.96 -7.44
C GLU A 157 -3.50 21.81 -8.92
N LYS A 158 -4.43 21.30 -9.73
CA LYS A 158 -4.23 21.12 -11.17
C LYS A 158 -5.42 21.67 -11.94
N PRO A 159 -5.20 22.14 -13.18
CA PRO A 159 -6.31 22.50 -14.06
C PRO A 159 -7.26 21.32 -14.24
N ALA A 160 -8.56 21.60 -14.23
CA ALA A 160 -9.57 20.64 -14.61
C ALA A 160 -9.62 20.48 -16.15
N ALA A 161 -10.32 19.45 -16.62
CA ALA A 161 -10.51 19.13 -18.03
C ALA A 161 -11.24 20.25 -18.82
N ASP A 162 -12.02 21.09 -18.12
CA ASP A 162 -12.73 22.22 -18.70
C ASP A 162 -11.81 23.41 -19.03
N GLY A 163 -10.55 23.39 -18.59
CA GLY A 163 -9.56 24.46 -18.76
C GLY A 163 -9.90 25.77 -18.03
N ARG A 164 -10.90 25.78 -17.14
CA ARG A 164 -11.39 26.97 -16.43
C ARG A 164 -11.31 26.81 -14.92
N SER A 165 -11.65 25.64 -14.43
CA SER A 165 -11.64 25.32 -13.01
C SER A 165 -10.40 24.49 -12.65
N THR A 166 -10.31 24.13 -11.38
CA THR A 166 -9.15 23.45 -10.81
C THR A 166 -9.60 22.34 -9.89
N VAL A 167 -8.85 21.24 -9.88
CA VAL A 167 -9.02 20.15 -8.93
C VAL A 167 -7.92 20.24 -7.88
N ARG A 168 -8.32 20.25 -6.61
CA ARG A 168 -7.42 20.29 -5.46
C ARG A 168 -7.25 18.90 -4.84
N PHE A 169 -6.07 18.64 -4.32
CA PHE A 169 -5.84 17.50 -3.45
C PHE A 169 -6.72 17.64 -2.20
N ASN A 170 -7.56 16.63 -1.95
CA ASN A 170 -8.55 16.67 -0.88
C ASN A 170 -8.38 15.44 0.03
N PRO A 171 -7.73 15.58 1.21
CA PRO A 171 -7.43 14.46 2.10
C PRO A 171 -8.62 13.55 2.47
N PRO A 172 -9.84 14.06 2.76
CA PRO A 172 -11.00 13.22 3.02
C PRO A 172 -11.32 12.20 1.91
N THR A 173 -10.98 12.49 0.65
CA THR A 173 -11.25 11.63 -0.51
C THR A 173 -9.98 11.00 -1.08
N ALA A 174 -8.84 11.16 -0.41
CA ALA A 174 -7.57 10.57 -0.78
C ALA A 174 -7.17 9.50 0.26
N TYR A 175 -6.60 8.39 -0.19
CA TYR A 175 -6.23 7.24 0.63
C TYR A 175 -4.84 6.78 0.24
N SER A 176 -3.98 6.69 1.25
CA SER A 176 -2.57 6.41 1.09
C SER A 176 -2.25 4.93 1.31
N HIS A 177 -2.83 4.04 0.51
CA HIS A 177 -2.59 2.58 0.64
C HIS A 177 -1.52 2.03 -0.31
N ALA A 178 -1.27 2.72 -1.42
CA ALA A 178 -0.28 2.29 -2.39
C ALA A 178 1.14 2.36 -1.80
N ALA A 179 1.96 1.33 -2.06
CA ALA A 179 3.36 1.32 -1.67
C ALA A 179 4.12 2.52 -2.26
N LEU A 180 5.00 3.13 -1.46
CA LEU A 180 5.94 4.12 -1.97
C LEU A 180 6.90 3.46 -2.97
N LYS A 181 7.35 4.25 -3.94
CA LYS A 181 8.46 3.86 -4.82
C LYS A 181 9.60 4.84 -4.73
N HIS A 182 10.81 4.31 -4.83
CA HIS A 182 12.03 5.09 -4.83
C HIS A 182 12.76 4.91 -6.17
N ALA A 183 13.11 6.03 -6.79
CA ALA A 183 13.97 6.10 -7.96
C ALA A 183 15.31 6.72 -7.55
N PRO A 184 16.41 5.94 -7.51
CA PRO A 184 17.73 6.49 -7.21
C PRO A 184 18.22 7.39 -8.36
N LYS A 185 18.97 8.45 -8.03
CA LYS A 185 19.71 9.25 -9.02
C LYS A 185 20.97 8.51 -9.46
N LYS A 186 21.28 8.52 -10.76
CA LYS A 186 22.50 7.90 -11.32
C LYS A 186 23.77 8.56 -10.77
N ASP A 187 23.72 9.88 -10.56
CA ASP A 187 24.87 10.75 -10.31
C ASP A 187 25.31 10.78 -8.83
N GLY A 188 24.72 9.94 -8.00
CA GLY A 188 24.78 10.05 -6.55
C GLY A 188 23.74 11.02 -5.99
N GLY A 189 23.25 10.75 -4.78
CA GLY A 189 22.14 11.46 -4.16
C GLY A 189 21.06 10.52 -3.65
N LEU A 190 20.09 11.08 -2.93
CA LEU A 190 18.97 10.32 -2.38
C LEU A 190 17.91 10.04 -3.44
N GLY A 191 17.83 10.81 -4.52
CA GLY A 191 16.88 10.56 -5.60
C GLY A 191 15.46 10.99 -5.26
N VAL A 192 14.48 10.26 -5.79
CA VAL A 192 13.08 10.66 -5.83
C VAL A 192 12.19 9.59 -5.21
N ALA A 193 11.25 10.00 -4.35
CA ALA A 193 10.18 9.16 -3.85
C ALA A 193 8.86 9.50 -4.56
N TYR A 194 8.13 8.47 -4.98
CA TYR A 194 6.82 8.58 -5.59
C TYR A 194 5.76 8.10 -4.61
N ALA A 195 4.78 8.96 -4.34
CA ALA A 195 3.66 8.69 -3.44
C ALA A 195 2.35 8.82 -4.21
N SER A 196 1.55 7.75 -4.23
CA SER A 196 0.26 7.73 -4.92
C SER A 196 -0.91 7.61 -3.96
N PHE A 197 -1.98 8.33 -4.28
CA PHE A 197 -3.21 8.39 -3.51
C PHE A 197 -4.40 8.08 -4.42
N GLY A 198 -5.30 7.23 -3.91
CA GLY A 198 -6.58 6.88 -4.54
C GLY A 198 -7.74 7.21 -3.60
N ASN A 199 -8.95 6.67 -3.80
CA ASN A 199 -10.00 6.84 -2.79
C ASN A 199 -9.87 5.78 -1.68
N ALA A 200 -10.61 5.94 -0.59
CA ALA A 200 -10.82 4.90 0.42
C ALA A 200 -12.23 4.30 0.27
N GLY A 201 -12.33 2.99 0.46
CA GLY A 201 -13.60 2.26 0.50
C GLY A 201 -14.10 1.75 -0.86
N ASP A 202 -15.12 0.89 -0.84
CA ASP A 202 -15.83 0.41 -2.05
C ASP A 202 -16.66 1.51 -2.73
N THR A 203 -16.59 2.74 -2.22
CA THR A 203 -17.05 3.96 -2.86
C THR A 203 -16.00 4.44 -3.85
N GLN A 204 -16.47 4.84 -5.02
CA GLN A 204 -15.65 4.92 -6.21
C GLN A 204 -14.40 5.78 -6.10
N PRO A 205 -13.37 5.56 -6.92
CA PRO A 205 -12.24 6.45 -6.99
C PRO A 205 -12.65 7.92 -7.19
N PHE A 206 -12.11 8.82 -6.37
CA PHE A 206 -11.99 10.24 -6.65
C PHE A 206 -10.54 10.49 -7.05
N HIS A 207 -10.33 11.45 -7.96
CA HIS A 207 -9.03 12.07 -8.28
C HIS A 207 -7.80 11.27 -7.86
N GLY A 208 -7.22 10.49 -8.76
CA GLY A 208 -5.96 9.82 -8.47
C GLY A 208 -4.82 10.82 -8.50
N TRP A 209 -3.99 10.79 -7.47
CA TRP A 209 -2.83 11.67 -7.37
C TRP A 209 -1.56 10.86 -7.29
N LEU A 210 -0.53 11.28 -8.03
CA LEU A 210 0.83 10.79 -7.88
C LEU A 210 1.76 11.98 -7.70
N PHE A 211 2.46 12.01 -6.59
CA PHE A 211 3.41 13.06 -6.24
C PHE A 211 4.84 12.55 -6.45
N GLU A 212 5.66 13.41 -7.04
CA GLU A 212 7.09 13.24 -7.14
C GLU A 212 7.76 14.10 -6.07
N VAL A 213 8.54 13.46 -5.19
CA VAL A 213 9.24 14.10 -4.07
C VAL A 213 10.75 13.94 -4.24
N ASP A 214 11.48 15.02 -4.53
CA ASP A 214 12.94 15.01 -4.59
C ASP A 214 13.52 15.06 -3.16
N LEU A 215 14.08 13.94 -2.72
CA LEU A 215 14.63 13.78 -1.37
C LEU A 215 15.89 14.63 -1.15
N ASP A 216 16.68 14.89 -2.20
CA ASP A 216 17.84 15.76 -2.09
C ASP A 216 17.43 17.23 -1.95
N LEU A 217 16.39 17.64 -2.67
CA LEU A 217 15.85 18.98 -2.59
C LEU A 217 15.16 19.22 -1.25
N TRP A 218 14.36 18.26 -0.77
CA TRP A 218 13.74 18.30 0.55
C TRP A 218 14.79 18.50 1.65
N ARG A 219 15.86 17.69 1.63
CA ARG A 219 16.94 17.79 2.61
C ARG A 219 17.61 19.17 2.66
N ARG A 220 17.76 19.83 1.51
CA ARG A 220 18.47 21.11 1.41
C ARG A 220 17.59 22.33 1.57
N GLN A 221 16.34 22.25 1.16
CA GLN A 221 15.45 23.42 1.00
C GLN A 221 14.13 23.28 1.76
N GLY A 222 13.91 22.17 2.46
CA GLY A 222 12.69 21.93 3.23
C GLY A 222 11.51 21.43 2.38
N PRO A 223 10.37 21.15 3.04
CA PRO A 223 9.22 20.47 2.44
C PRO A 223 8.55 21.27 1.33
N GLU A 224 8.54 22.61 1.41
CA GLU A 224 7.92 23.53 0.43
C GLU A 224 8.48 23.38 -0.99
N ARG A 225 9.71 22.89 -1.10
CA ARG A 225 10.42 22.70 -2.37
C ARG A 225 10.52 21.23 -2.78
N ALA A 226 10.10 20.31 -1.92
CA ALA A 226 10.33 18.88 -2.07
C ALA A 226 9.46 18.25 -3.17
N ILE A 227 8.21 18.69 -3.29
CA ILE A 227 7.31 18.21 -4.34
C ILE A 227 7.69 18.88 -5.66
N THR A 228 8.30 18.12 -6.58
CA THR A 228 8.77 18.62 -7.89
C THR A 228 7.72 18.47 -8.96
N ALA A 229 6.84 17.47 -8.83
CA ALA A 229 5.74 17.24 -9.75
C ALA A 229 4.55 16.58 -9.04
N ALA A 230 3.38 16.78 -9.65
CA ALA A 230 2.17 16.06 -9.30
C ALA A 230 1.43 15.71 -10.59
N LEU A 231 0.92 14.48 -10.68
CA LEU A 231 0.02 13.99 -11.70
C LEU A 231 -1.38 13.87 -11.09
N LEU A 232 -2.38 14.31 -11.84
CA LEU A 232 -3.80 14.09 -11.57
C LEU A 232 -4.35 13.19 -12.68
N THR A 233 -4.93 12.05 -12.32
CA THR A 233 -5.44 11.06 -13.30
C THR A 233 -6.85 11.36 -13.78
N THR A 234 -7.66 12.02 -12.95
CA THR A 234 -9.05 12.40 -13.24
C THR A 234 -9.25 13.89 -13.00
N PRO A 235 -9.15 14.75 -14.03
CA PRO A 235 -9.26 16.20 -13.89
C PRO A 235 -10.70 16.73 -13.99
N GLU A 236 -11.71 15.98 -13.55
CA GLU A 236 -13.11 16.45 -13.53
C GLU A 236 -13.34 17.46 -12.40
N ALA A 237 -13.93 18.61 -12.70
CA ALA A 237 -14.20 19.65 -11.69
C ALA A 237 -15.41 19.32 -10.80
N GLU A 238 -16.38 18.63 -11.39
CA GLU A 238 -17.67 18.34 -10.77
C GLU A 238 -17.71 16.87 -10.31
N CYS A 239 -17.25 16.65 -9.09
CA CYS A 239 -17.26 15.35 -8.45
C CYS A 239 -18.12 15.41 -7.19
N PRO A 240 -19.45 15.20 -7.30
CA PRO A 240 -20.33 15.33 -6.15
C PRO A 240 -19.92 14.31 -5.08
N VAL A 241 -19.61 14.81 -3.89
CA VAL A 241 -19.40 13.99 -2.69
C VAL A 241 -20.76 13.85 -2.00
N THR A 242 -21.42 12.71 -2.21
CA THR A 242 -22.77 12.43 -1.67
C THR A 242 -22.73 11.65 -0.35
N VAL A 243 -21.57 11.16 0.06
CA VAL A 243 -21.29 10.47 1.34
C VAL A 243 -19.91 10.87 1.87
N GLU A 244 -19.62 10.56 3.14
CA GLU A 244 -18.39 10.97 3.86
C GLU A 244 -17.07 10.66 3.13
N SER A 245 -17.02 9.57 2.34
CA SER A 245 -15.84 9.14 1.58
C SER A 245 -16.03 9.16 0.05
N GLY A 246 -16.99 9.94 -0.46
CA GLY A 246 -17.16 10.13 -1.92
C GLY A 246 -18.60 10.00 -2.41
N THR A 247 -18.81 9.21 -3.46
CA THR A 247 -20.10 8.94 -4.11
C THR A 247 -20.17 7.51 -4.64
N ARG A 248 -21.38 7.04 -4.91
CA ARG A 248 -21.64 5.71 -5.50
C ARG A 248 -21.74 5.73 -7.03
N GLU A 249 -21.78 6.90 -7.66
CA GLU A 249 -22.02 7.11 -9.09
C GLU A 249 -20.72 7.38 -9.88
N MET A 250 -20.50 6.68 -11.03
CA MET A 250 -19.23 6.66 -11.82
C MET A 250 -18.97 7.95 -12.58
N ILE A 251 -18.79 9.03 -11.82
CA ILE A 251 -18.58 10.37 -12.34
C ILE A 251 -17.08 10.72 -12.39
N CYS A 252 -16.28 10.36 -11.37
CA CYS A 252 -14.86 10.77 -11.25
C CYS A 252 -13.88 9.60 -11.03
N GLY A 253 -14.28 8.40 -11.48
CA GLY A 253 -13.56 7.15 -11.26
C GLY A 253 -12.21 7.07 -11.98
N GLY A 254 -11.13 7.52 -11.34
CA GLY A 254 -9.76 7.36 -11.86
C GLY A 254 -8.63 7.33 -10.83
N GLY A 255 -8.94 7.10 -9.56
CA GLY A 255 -7.98 6.95 -8.46
C GLY A 255 -6.90 5.89 -8.74
N ILE A 256 -5.73 6.06 -8.11
CA ILE A 256 -4.63 5.09 -8.19
C ILE A 256 -4.79 4.09 -7.05
N TRP A 257 -5.15 2.85 -7.38
CA TRP A 257 -5.49 1.79 -6.39
C TRP A 257 -4.49 0.65 -6.29
N THR A 258 -3.40 0.71 -7.05
CA THR A 258 -2.47 -0.42 -7.13
C THR A 258 -1.74 -0.57 -5.79
N PRO A 259 -1.97 -1.65 -5.01
CA PRO A 259 -1.20 -1.90 -3.79
C PRO A 259 0.31 -1.86 -4.02
N PRO A 260 0.87 -2.37 -5.14
CA PRO A 260 2.31 -2.30 -5.34
C PRO A 260 2.83 -0.90 -5.66
N GLY A 261 1.99 0.14 -5.78
CA GLY A 261 2.39 1.48 -6.22
C GLY A 261 2.72 1.56 -7.72
N PRO A 262 3.22 2.72 -8.21
CA PRO A 262 3.62 2.88 -9.61
C PRO A 262 4.77 1.92 -9.97
N GLN A 263 4.92 1.61 -11.25
CA GLN A 263 6.08 0.88 -11.75
C GLN A 263 7.10 1.88 -12.30
N LEU A 264 8.34 1.75 -11.88
CA LEU A 264 9.44 2.58 -12.35
C LEU A 264 10.20 1.83 -13.43
N TYR A 265 10.28 2.44 -14.61
CA TYR A 265 11.07 1.94 -15.73
C TYR A 265 12.23 2.90 -15.97
N PRO A 266 13.48 2.42 -16.01
CA PRO A 266 14.58 3.24 -16.49
C PRO A 266 14.26 3.67 -17.92
N SER A 267 14.21 4.98 -18.18
CA SER A 267 14.40 5.45 -19.55
C SER A 267 15.89 5.24 -19.88
N GLY A 268 16.18 4.66 -21.05
CA GLY A 268 17.52 4.21 -21.43
C GLY A 268 18.61 5.29 -21.27
N ASP A 269 19.85 4.83 -21.19
CA ASP A 269 21.04 5.68 -20.97
C ASP A 269 21.12 6.83 -21.98
N ASN A 270 20.87 8.05 -21.50
CA ASN A 270 21.54 9.25 -21.97
C ASN A 270 22.39 9.79 -20.83
#